data_AF-A0A920GVJ5-F1
#
_entry.id   AF-A0A920GVJ5-F1
#
_cell.length_a   1.000
_cell.length_b   1.000
_cell.length_c   1.000
_cell.angle_alpha   90.00
_cell.angle_beta   90.00
_cell.angle_gamma   90.00
#
_symmetry.space_group_name_H-M   'P 1'
#
loop_
_entity.id
_entity.type
_entity.pdbx_description
1 polymer ?
#
loop_
_entity_poly.entity_id
_entity_poly.type
_entity_poly.pdbx_seq_one_letter_code
_entity_poly.pdbx_strand_id
1 'polypeptide(L)'
;MLELIYACGLRVSELIGLDIINLNFRQGIIRVIGKGDKERLIPMGEEALYWLEKYTSRSRPNLIKDNLKVSELFLSKRGKSMTRQTFWHRVKDMLKRHL
;
A
#
# COMPACT_ATOMS: atom_id res chain seq x y z
N MET A 1 -3.05 -1.91 -4.22
CA MET A 1 -2.12 -2.88 -3.60
C MET A 1 -1.37 -3.66 -4.66
N LEU A 2 -2.07 -4.46 -5.48
CA LEU A 2 -1.43 -5.26 -6.53
C LEU A 2 -0.75 -4.41 -7.61
N GLU A 3 -1.40 -3.32 -8.04
CA GLU A 3 -0.79 -2.37 -8.98
C GLU A 3 0.56 -1.82 -8.52
N LEU A 4 0.75 -1.56 -7.22
CA LEU A 4 2.05 -1.10 -6.72
C LEU A 4 3.11 -2.19 -6.71
N ILE A 5 2.72 -3.45 -6.44
CA ILE A 5 3.66 -4.58 -6.56
C ILE A 5 4.05 -4.75 -8.02
N TYR A 6 3.09 -4.65 -8.93
CA TYR A 6 3.31 -4.82 -10.36
C TYR A 6 4.15 -3.69 -10.96
N ALA A 7 3.73 -2.43 -10.76
CA ALA A 7 4.39 -1.26 -11.32
C ALA A 7 5.76 -0.97 -10.68
N CYS A 8 5.87 -1.12 -9.35
CA CYS A 8 7.07 -0.71 -8.61
C CYS A 8 7.97 -1.89 -8.19
N GLY A 9 7.59 -3.14 -8.49
CA GLY A 9 8.38 -4.33 -8.15
C GLY A 9 8.61 -4.51 -6.65
N LEU A 10 7.70 -4.03 -5.80
CA LEU A 10 7.89 -4.02 -4.35
C LEU A 10 7.78 -5.43 -3.77
N ARG A 11 8.64 -5.74 -2.80
CA ARG A 11 8.45 -6.92 -1.97
C ARG A 11 7.26 -6.70 -1.04
N VAL A 12 6.56 -7.77 -0.70
CA VAL A 12 5.41 -7.71 0.24
C VAL A 12 5.80 -7.05 1.56
N SER A 13 7.00 -7.31 2.07
CA SER A 13 7.52 -6.68 3.30
C SER A 13 7.71 -5.17 3.19
N GLU A 14 8.09 -4.66 2.02
CA GLU A 14 8.24 -3.23 1.75
C GLU A 14 6.86 -2.58 1.61
N LEU A 15 5.92 -3.25 0.93
CA LEU A 15 4.55 -2.76 0.74
C LEU A 15 3.78 -2.60 2.06
N ILE A 16 3.89 -3.57 2.97
CA ILE A 16 3.11 -3.54 4.23
C ILE A 16 3.63 -2.50 5.23
N GLY A 17 4.92 -2.17 5.17
CA GLY A 17 5.56 -1.16 6.03
C GLY A 17 5.66 0.21 5.37
N LEU A 18 5.04 0.39 4.21
CA LEU A 18 5.08 1.64 3.47
C LEU A 18 4.16 2.67 4.12
N ASP A 19 4.73 3.79 4.57
CA ASP A 19 3.97 4.90 5.08
C ASP A 19 3.38 5.79 3.98
N ILE A 20 2.24 6.41 4.28
CA ILE A 20 1.58 7.35 3.38
C ILE A 20 2.45 8.58 3.08
N ILE A 21 3.33 8.99 4.00
CA ILE A 21 4.24 10.13 3.81
C ILE A 21 5.32 9.85 2.77
N ASN A 22 5.58 8.57 2.48
CA ASN A 22 6.54 8.16 1.45
C ASN A 22 5.95 8.22 0.03
N LEU A 23 4.69 8.64 -0.11
CA LEU A 23 4.03 8.83 -1.39
C LEU A 23 4.04 10.29 -1.79
N ASN A 24 4.58 10.57 -2.97
CA ASN A 24 4.41 11.85 -3.63
C ASN A 24 3.42 11.71 -4.78
N PHE A 25 2.14 12.00 -4.51
CA PHE A 25 1.08 11.97 -5.52
C PHE A 25 1.32 12.97 -6.65
N ARG A 26 1.85 14.16 -6.33
CA ARG A 26 2.09 15.22 -7.32
C ARG A 26 3.14 14.84 -8.35
N GLN A 27 4.20 14.15 -7.92
CA GLN A 27 5.28 13.69 -8.79
C GLN A 27 5.05 12.26 -9.30
N GLY A 28 4.05 11.54 -8.78
CA GLY A 28 3.84 10.12 -9.08
C GLY A 28 5.01 9.25 -8.62
N ILE A 29 5.66 9.57 -7.49
CA ILE A 29 6.86 8.85 -7.01
C ILE A 29 6.60 8.24 -5.63
N ILE A 30 7.09 7.02 -5.43
CA ILE A 30 7.13 6.34 -4.14
C ILE A 30 8.56 6.26 -3.63
N ARG A 31 8.77 6.63 -2.36
CA ARG A 31 10.01 6.39 -1.64
C ARG A 31 9.92 5.05 -0.93
N VAL A 32 10.92 4.19 -1.14
CA VAL A 32 10.98 2.87 -0.50
C VAL A 32 12.33 2.71 0.18
N ILE A 33 12.28 2.28 1.45
CA ILE A 33 13.47 2.01 2.25
C ILE A 33 13.79 0.53 2.15
N GLY A 34 14.95 0.21 1.57
CA GLY A 34 15.44 -1.15 1.36
C GLY A 34 16.41 -1.63 2.43
N LYS A 35 17.05 -2.78 2.16
CA LYS A 35 18.08 -3.35 3.05
C LYS A 35 19.31 -2.43 3.11
N GLY A 36 19.76 -2.11 4.32
CA GLY A 36 20.89 -1.21 4.57
C GLY A 36 20.51 0.27 4.52
N ASP A 37 19.25 0.59 4.83
CA ASP A 37 18.71 1.96 4.89
C ASP A 37 18.83 2.73 3.57
N LYS A 38 18.96 2.00 2.46
CA LYS A 38 19.04 2.57 1.14
C LYS A 38 17.65 2.95 0.68
N GLU A 39 17.44 4.25 0.48
CA GLU A 39 16.24 4.79 -0.14
C GLU A 39 16.29 4.64 -1.66
N ARG A 40 15.16 4.29 -2.26
CA ARG A 40 14.95 4.35 -3.70
C ARG A 40 13.67 5.10 -4.02
N LEU A 41 13.72 5.94 -5.04
CA LEU A 41 12.56 6.61 -5.61
C LEU A 41 12.10 5.82 -6.83
N ILE A 42 10.85 5.38 -6.82
CA ILE A 42 10.28 4.60 -7.92
C ILE A 42 9.09 5.39 -8.49
N PRO A 43 9.02 5.62 -9.81
CA PRO A 43 7.82 6.18 -10.42
C PRO A 43 6.66 5.17 -10.34
N MET A 44 5.57 5.59 -9.71
CA MET A 44 4.28 4.90 -9.74
C MET A 44 3.62 5.27 -11.06
N GLY A 45 3.55 4.35 -12.01
CA GLY A 45 2.84 4.59 -13.28
C GLY A 45 1.41 5.12 -13.08
N GLU A 46 0.84 5.73 -14.12
CA GLU A 46 -0.45 6.46 -14.04
C GLU A 46 -1.59 5.62 -13.44
N GLU A 47 -1.70 4.35 -13.83
CA GLU A 47 -2.68 3.40 -13.28
C GLU A 47 -2.50 3.18 -11.78
N ALA A 48 -1.26 2.98 -11.33
CA ALA A 48 -0.97 2.78 -9.91
C ALA A 48 -1.31 4.03 -9.10
N LEU A 49 -1.01 5.21 -9.63
CA LEU A 49 -1.35 6.49 -9.02
C LEU A 49 -2.87 6.66 -8.90
N TYR A 50 -3.62 6.44 -9.98
CA TYR A 50 -5.08 6.53 -10.02
C TYR A 50 -5.74 5.63 -8.96
N TRP A 51 -5.37 4.35 -8.90
CA TRP A 51 -5.91 3.42 -7.93
C TRP A 51 -5.52 3.77 -6.49
N LEU A 52 -4.33 4.34 -6.31
CA LEU A 52 -3.84 4.74 -5.01
C LEU A 52 -4.59 5.95 -4.47
N GLU A 53 -4.79 7.00 -5.29
CA GLU A 53 -5.59 8.17 -4.94
C GLU A 53 -7.04 7.79 -4.59
N LYS A 54 -7.63 6.90 -5.39
CA LYS A 54 -8.97 6.38 -5.12
C LYS A 54 -9.04 5.62 -3.79
N TYR A 55 -8.02 4.83 -3.47
CA TYR A 55 -7.95 4.10 -2.20
C TYR A 55 -7.75 5.05 -1.00
N THR A 56 -6.83 6.02 -1.10
CA THR A 56 -6.54 6.94 0.01
C THR A 56 -7.68 7.92 0.28
N SER A 57 -8.43 8.33 -0.74
CA SER A 57 -9.58 9.22 -0.59
C SER A 57 -10.86 8.50 -0.13
N ARG A 58 -11.14 7.30 -0.66
CA ARG A 58 -12.44 6.64 -0.41
C ARG A 58 -12.39 5.51 0.61
N SER A 59 -11.35 4.67 0.56
CA SER A 59 -11.34 3.41 1.31
C SER A 59 -10.58 3.52 2.63
N ARG A 60 -9.42 4.20 2.62
CA ARG A 60 -8.55 4.33 3.80
C ARG A 60 -9.23 5.05 4.97
N PRO A 61 -9.95 6.18 4.78
CA PRO A 61 -10.60 6.89 5.89
C PRO A 61 -11.65 6.01 6.60
N ASN A 62 -12.37 5.19 5.84
CA ASN A 62 -13.36 4.24 6.38
C ASN A 62 -12.74 3.07 7.18
N LEU A 63 -11.43 2.84 7.04
CA LEU A 63 -10.70 1.79 7.76
C LEU A 63 -10.01 2.32 9.03
N ILE A 64 -9.74 3.63 9.09
CA ILE A 64 -9.15 4.26 10.26
C ILE A 64 -10.26 4.37 11.30
N LYS A 65 -10.10 3.62 12.40
CA LYS A 65 -10.96 3.80 13.58
C LYS A 65 -10.40 4.94 14.43
N ASP A 66 -11.30 5.70 15.07
CA ASP A 66 -10.92 6.78 15.99
C ASP A 66 -9.83 6.32 16.96
N ASN A 67 -8.83 7.18 17.18
CA ASN A 67 -7.62 6.98 18.02
C ASN A 67 -6.45 6.15 17.47
N LEU A 68 -6.48 5.61 16.24
CA LEU A 68 -5.30 4.95 15.68
C LEU A 68 -4.52 5.88 14.74
N LYS A 69 -3.40 6.44 15.23
CA LYS A 69 -2.37 7.09 14.39
C LYS A 69 -1.62 6.01 13.61
N VAL A 70 -2.19 5.56 12.51
CA VAL A 70 -1.55 4.58 11.61
C VAL A 70 -0.97 5.35 10.42
N SER A 71 0.36 5.38 10.32
CA SER A 71 1.07 6.02 9.20
C SER A 71 1.08 5.13 7.97
N GLU A 72 0.94 3.81 8.17
CA GLU A 72 0.98 2.84 7.10
C GLU A 72 -0.12 3.09 6.06
N LEU A 73 0.27 2.93 4.81
CA LEU A 73 -0.60 3.14 3.67
C LEU A 73 -1.72 2.09 3.63
N PHE A 74 -1.36 0.81 3.79
CA PHE A 74 -2.30 -0.30 3.68
C PHE A 74 -2.74 -0.84 5.03
N LEU A 75 -4.06 -0.74 5.28
CA LEU A 75 -4.67 -1.18 6.52
C LEU A 75 -5.40 -2.52 6.34
N SER A 76 -5.36 -3.32 7.41
CA SER A 76 -6.21 -4.50 7.58
C SER A 76 -7.69 -4.08 7.73
N LYS A 77 -8.62 -5.03 7.61
CA LYS A 77 -10.08 -4.74 7.77
C LYS A 77 -10.41 -4.23 9.18
N ARG A 78 -9.50 -4.43 10.14
CA ARG A 78 -9.65 -4.01 11.54
C ARG A 78 -9.02 -2.63 11.81
N GLY A 79 -8.50 -1.94 10.79
CA GLY A 79 -7.88 -0.62 10.94
C GLY A 79 -6.46 -0.63 11.50
N LYS A 80 -5.84 -1.82 11.65
CA LYS A 80 -4.44 -1.98 12.05
C LYS A 80 -3.53 -2.20 10.85
N SER A 81 -2.23 -1.99 11.01
CA SER A 81 -1.19 -2.29 10.01
C SER A 81 -1.34 -3.70 9.44
N MET A 82 -1.17 -3.82 8.13
CA MET A 82 -1.30 -5.11 7.44
C MET A 82 -0.08 -5.98 7.71
N THR A 83 -0.29 -7.28 7.98
CA THR A 83 0.80 -8.25 8.05
C THR A 83 0.90 -9.05 6.74
N ARG A 84 2.06 -9.65 6.46
CA ARG A 84 2.26 -10.50 5.26
C ARG A 84 1.22 -11.62 5.15
N GLN A 85 0.84 -12.21 6.29
CA GLN A 85 -0.18 -13.27 6.36
C GLN A 85 -1.55 -12.72 5.93
N THR A 86 -1.96 -11.57 6.47
CA THR A 86 -3.25 -10.95 6.09
C THR A 86 -3.27 -10.48 4.64
N PHE A 87 -2.13 -10.04 4.11
CA PHE A 87 -1.98 -9.73 2.68
C PHE A 87 -2.23 -10.99 1.83
N TRP A 88 -1.54 -12.09 2.13
CA TRP A 88 -1.71 -13.36 1.41
C TRP A 88 -3.14 -13.90 1.48
N HIS A 89 -3.78 -13.80 2.65
CA HIS A 89 -5.20 -14.17 2.79
C HIS A 89 -6.09 -13.31 1.89
N ARG A 90 -5.87 -11.99 1.83
CA ARG A 90 -6.64 -11.10 0.94
C ARG A 90 -6.43 -11.42 -0.53
N VAL A 91 -5.20 -11.72 -0.95
CA VAL A 91 -4.91 -12.11 -2.34
C VAL A 91 -5.62 -13.42 -2.69
N LYS A 92 -5.56 -14.41 -1.81
CA LYS A 92 -6.29 -15.69 -1.99
C LYS A 92 -7.80 -15.48 -2.06
N ASP A 93 -8.37 -14.66 -1.17
CA ASP A 93 -9.80 -14.35 -1.19
C ASP A 93 -10.23 -13.63 -2.46
N MET A 94 -9.37 -12.74 -2.98
CA MET A 94 -9.63 -12.02 -4.22
C MET A 94 -9.62 -12.97 -5.42
N LEU A 95 -8.65 -13.89 -5.48
CA LEU A 95 -8.59 -14.92 -6.51
C LEU A 95 -9.82 -15.83 -6.49
N LYS A 96 -10.29 -16.23 -5.30
CA LYS A 96 -11.49 -17.05 -5.14
C LYS A 96 -12.79 -16.36 -5.51
N ARG A 97 -12.85 -15.02 -5.51
CA ARG A 97 -14.04 -14.25 -5.88
C ARG A 97 -14.12 -13.97 -7.38
N HIS A 98 -13.06 -14.23 -8.12
CA HIS A 98 -12.96 -13.99 -9.56
C HIS A 98 -12.98 -15.30 -10.37
N LEU A 99 -13.05 -16.45 -9.69
CA LEU A 99 -13.31 -17.78 -10.22
C LEU A 99 -14.73 -18.19 -9.81
#